data_AF-B6RRZ3-F1
#
_entry.id   AF-B6RRZ3-F1
#
_cell.length_a   1.000
_cell.length_b   1.000
_cell.length_c   1.000
_cell.angle_alpha   90.00
_cell.angle_beta   90.00
_cell.angle_gamma   90.00
#
_symmetry.space_group_name_H-M   'P 1'
#
loop_
_entity.id
_entity.type
_entity.pdbx_description
1 polymer ?
#
loop_
_entity_poly.entity_id
_entity_poly.type
_entity_poly.pdbx_seq_one_letter_code
_entity_poly.pdbx_strand_id
1 'polypeptide(L)'
;MTVNPLQTQSTSVLTTSVKPTPLPDSRKLSIVQIALTAVKILAATVLFVISCVGIFGCLLNVPLGIGGAIGLTCAALACFVIVLMSLWAGSSAKEKAYQKQIDTFAAENARLKNNLSDLEKALSSLGEVSVDLDAHVKSSEDLVTQCKHVLSEFNTLKLEMQEQLRPAASLISSVSKLLTKEDIIKLTDELKDLKNKVLQTQANVVLANDLLQQTQGQVQQQQQLLNQLQEQVQALEQQKQQLQQVVLQLQQAAQEAGEAQYNLIAGLGAAIQQAAAPAAPAVPAAPAPEAPAPEAPAPEAPAPEAPAAPAAPAAPAAPAAPAAPDPENNDNNNDDNAAS
;
A
#
# COMPACT_ATOMS: atom_id res chain seq x y z
N MET A 1 1.59 6.01 -19.18
CA MET A 1 1.06 6.24 -20.55
C MET A 1 0.41 7.60 -20.55
N THR A 2 1.03 8.55 -21.22
CA THR A 2 0.68 9.97 -21.19
C THR A 2 -0.49 10.22 -22.13
N VAL A 3 -1.63 10.65 -21.58
CA VAL A 3 -2.84 11.01 -22.34
C VAL A 3 -2.68 12.42 -22.91
N ASN A 4 -2.82 12.53 -24.22
CA ASN A 4 -2.76 13.78 -24.97
C ASN A 4 -4.20 14.32 -25.14
N PRO A 5 -4.54 15.54 -24.70
CA PRO A 5 -5.87 16.09 -24.92
C PRO A 5 -5.98 16.67 -26.33
N LEU A 6 -6.90 16.13 -27.13
CA LEU A 6 -7.23 16.62 -28.46
C LEU A 6 -7.96 17.98 -28.34
N GLN A 7 -7.30 19.00 -28.84
CA GLN A 7 -7.72 20.39 -28.88
C GLN A 7 -8.83 20.57 -29.92
N THR A 8 -10.05 20.88 -29.48
CA THR A 8 -11.18 21.23 -30.35
C THR A 8 -10.98 22.64 -30.91
N GLN A 9 -10.59 22.73 -32.18
CA GLN A 9 -10.49 23.98 -32.91
C GLN A 9 -11.86 24.35 -33.47
N SER A 10 -12.54 25.31 -32.84
CA SER A 10 -13.77 25.92 -33.37
C SER A 10 -13.46 26.78 -34.58
N THR A 11 -13.84 26.34 -35.77
CA THR A 11 -13.80 27.15 -36.99
C THR A 11 -15.02 28.07 -37.03
N SER A 12 -14.86 29.30 -36.54
CA SER A 12 -15.80 30.39 -36.80
C SER A 12 -15.78 30.76 -38.28
N VAL A 13 -16.81 30.37 -39.02
CA VAL A 13 -17.02 30.83 -40.40
C VAL A 13 -17.67 32.22 -40.34
N LEU A 14 -16.84 33.23 -40.60
CA LEU A 14 -17.20 34.64 -40.66
C LEU A 14 -18.08 34.90 -41.89
N THR A 15 -19.34 35.27 -41.68
CA THR A 15 -20.28 35.73 -42.69
C THR A 15 -19.90 37.13 -43.19
N THR A 16 -19.21 37.22 -44.34
CA THR A 16 -19.05 38.50 -45.03
C THR A 16 -20.25 38.77 -45.94
N SER A 17 -21.07 39.73 -45.50
CA SER A 17 -22.18 40.32 -46.25
C SER A 17 -21.72 40.90 -47.60
N VAL A 18 -22.23 40.36 -48.69
CA VAL A 18 -22.00 40.87 -50.05
C VAL A 18 -22.94 42.03 -50.31
N LYS A 19 -22.37 43.22 -50.44
CA LYS A 19 -23.07 44.46 -50.83
C LYS A 19 -23.39 44.42 -52.34
N PRO A 20 -24.66 44.56 -52.78
CA PRO A 20 -24.98 44.57 -54.20
C PRO A 20 -24.57 45.91 -54.84
N THR A 21 -23.78 45.82 -55.90
CA THR A 21 -23.43 46.93 -56.80
C THR A 21 -24.66 47.33 -57.63
N PRO A 22 -25.07 48.61 -57.66
CA PRO A 22 -26.24 49.03 -58.44
C PRO A 22 -25.90 49.06 -59.94
N LEU A 23 -26.59 48.24 -60.73
CA LEU A 23 -26.60 48.36 -62.19
C LEU A 23 -27.27 49.69 -62.61
N PRO A 24 -26.74 50.43 -63.60
CA PRO A 24 -27.39 51.61 -64.11
C PRO A 24 -28.63 51.26 -64.96
N ASP A 25 -29.75 51.93 -64.67
CA ASP A 25 -31.06 51.82 -65.34
C ASP A 25 -30.98 52.02 -66.87
N SER A 26 -30.89 50.90 -67.60
CA SER A 26 -30.94 50.83 -69.06
C SER A 26 -32.28 51.28 -69.66
N ARG A 27 -33.35 51.40 -68.85
CA ARG A 27 -34.67 51.84 -69.32
C ARG A 27 -34.74 53.33 -69.66
N LYS A 28 -33.97 54.18 -68.97
CA LYS A 28 -34.02 55.64 -69.19
C LYS A 28 -33.33 56.06 -70.50
N LEU A 29 -32.25 55.35 -70.88
CA LEU A 29 -31.59 55.57 -72.17
C LEU A 29 -32.50 55.17 -73.35
N SER A 30 -33.29 54.10 -73.19
CA SER A 30 -34.20 53.61 -74.24
C SER A 30 -35.31 54.62 -74.59
N ILE A 31 -35.91 55.26 -73.60
CA ILE A 31 -37.01 56.23 -73.84
C ILE A 31 -36.51 57.48 -74.57
N VAL A 32 -35.36 58.02 -74.17
CA VAL A 32 -34.75 59.17 -74.87
C VAL A 32 -34.37 58.79 -76.29
N GLN A 33 -33.89 57.57 -76.51
CA GLN A 33 -33.51 57.08 -77.84
C GLN A 33 -34.73 56.83 -78.75
N ILE A 34 -35.84 56.36 -78.18
CA ILE A 34 -37.14 56.22 -78.88
C ILE A 34 -37.69 57.59 -79.25
N ALA A 35 -37.68 58.56 -78.33
CA ALA A 35 -38.15 59.92 -78.60
C ALA A 35 -37.30 60.60 -79.70
N LEU A 36 -35.98 60.45 -79.65
CA LEU A 36 -35.09 61.00 -80.67
C LEU A 36 -35.30 60.34 -82.05
N THR A 37 -35.60 59.03 -82.07
CA THR A 37 -35.91 58.30 -83.31
C THR A 37 -37.25 58.74 -83.88
N ALA A 38 -38.26 58.92 -83.02
CA ALA A 38 -39.57 59.45 -83.43
C ALA A 38 -39.46 60.87 -84.00
N VAL A 39 -38.66 61.76 -83.40
CA VAL A 39 -38.42 63.12 -83.91
C VAL A 39 -37.71 63.09 -85.27
N LYS A 40 -36.75 62.18 -85.47
CA LYS A 40 -36.08 62.03 -86.78
C LYS A 40 -37.00 61.50 -87.87
N ILE A 41 -37.85 60.52 -87.54
CA ILE A 41 -38.86 60.00 -88.47
C ILE A 41 -39.85 61.12 -88.82
N LEU A 42 -40.34 61.86 -87.82
CA LEU A 42 -41.25 62.99 -88.03
C LEU A 42 -40.64 64.06 -88.94
N ALA A 43 -39.38 64.44 -88.73
CA ALA A 43 -38.66 65.39 -89.57
C ALA A 43 -38.50 64.89 -91.02
N ALA A 44 -38.19 63.60 -91.20
CA ALA A 44 -38.10 62.98 -92.52
C ALA A 44 -39.47 62.95 -93.22
N THR A 45 -40.54 62.64 -92.50
CA THR A 45 -41.92 62.67 -93.03
C THR A 45 -42.33 64.09 -93.43
N VAL A 46 -42.02 65.11 -92.62
CA VAL A 46 -42.32 66.51 -92.96
C VAL A 46 -41.56 66.96 -94.21
N LEU A 47 -40.26 66.63 -94.32
CA LEU A 47 -39.48 66.94 -95.52
C LEU A 47 -39.99 66.18 -96.75
N PHE A 48 -40.43 64.93 -96.59
CA PHE A 48 -41.05 64.16 -97.66
C PHE A 48 -42.37 64.79 -98.12
N VAL A 49 -43.22 65.22 -97.20
CA VAL A 49 -44.49 65.91 -97.52
C VAL A 49 -44.22 67.24 -98.21
N ILE A 50 -43.25 68.04 -97.76
CA ILE A 50 -42.86 69.29 -98.42
C ILE A 50 -42.34 69.03 -99.84
N SER A 51 -41.55 67.97 -100.02
CA SER A 51 -41.09 67.54 -101.36
C SER A 51 -42.25 67.11 -102.25
N CYS A 52 -43.18 66.29 -101.75
CA CYS A 52 -44.38 65.89 -102.47
C CYS A 52 -45.26 67.08 -102.84
N VAL A 53 -45.46 68.04 -101.93
CA VAL A 53 -46.23 69.27 -102.20
C VAL A 53 -45.50 70.14 -103.23
N GLY A 54 -44.17 70.22 -103.19
CA GLY A 54 -43.38 70.87 -104.24
C GLY A 54 -43.58 70.23 -105.60
N ILE A 55 -43.57 68.89 -105.67
CA ILE A 55 -43.80 68.12 -106.91
C ILE A 55 -45.25 68.28 -107.40
N PHE A 56 -46.23 68.22 -106.50
CA PHE A 56 -47.65 68.44 -106.84
C PHE A 56 -47.94 69.89 -107.24
N GLY A 57 -47.26 70.87 -106.63
CA GLY A 57 -47.31 72.27 -107.04
C GLY A 57 -46.78 72.47 -108.47
N CYS A 58 -45.74 71.73 -108.86
CA CYS A 58 -45.27 71.69 -110.25
C CYS A 58 -46.27 71.03 -111.21
N LEU A 59 -47.06 70.04 -110.76
CA LEU A 59 -48.12 69.39 -111.56
C LEU A 59 -49.35 70.29 -111.78
N LEU A 60 -49.59 71.26 -110.90
CA LEU A 60 -50.68 72.24 -111.01
C LEU A 60 -50.37 73.42 -111.96
N ASN A 61 -49.38 73.25 -112.86
CA ASN A 61 -49.14 74.11 -114.02
C ASN A 61 -48.77 75.57 -113.70
N VAL A 62 -48.15 75.83 -112.54
CA VAL A 62 -47.45 77.09 -112.29
C VAL A 62 -46.06 77.00 -112.92
N PRO A 63 -45.70 77.86 -113.91
CA PRO A 63 -44.43 77.76 -114.62
C PRO A 63 -43.26 78.18 -113.73
N LEU A 64 -42.75 77.24 -112.91
CA LEU A 64 -41.42 77.38 -112.31
C LEU A 64 -40.38 77.10 -113.40
N GLY A 65 -39.58 78.12 -113.72
CA GLY A 65 -38.48 78.00 -114.69
C GLY A 65 -37.48 76.91 -114.28
N ILE A 66 -36.84 76.31 -115.29
CA ILE A 66 -35.89 75.17 -115.18
C ILE A 66 -34.83 75.37 -114.08
N GLY A 67 -34.44 76.61 -113.78
CA GLY A 67 -33.52 76.93 -112.67
C GLY A 67 -34.03 76.57 -111.27
N GLY A 68 -35.35 76.63 -111.03
CA GLY A 68 -35.95 76.27 -109.74
C GLY A 68 -35.90 74.76 -109.44
N ALA A 69 -36.08 73.92 -110.47
CA ALA A 69 -36.02 72.46 -110.32
C ALA A 69 -34.60 71.97 -109.98
N ILE A 70 -33.57 72.59 -110.57
CA ILE A 70 -32.17 72.28 -110.30
C ILE A 70 -31.78 72.74 -108.88
N GLY A 71 -32.22 73.94 -108.47
CA GLY A 71 -31.97 74.42 -107.10
C GLY A 71 -32.60 73.52 -106.03
N LEU A 72 -33.82 73.03 -106.27
CA LEU A 72 -34.54 72.18 -105.32
C LEU A 72 -33.94 70.76 -105.23
N THR A 73 -33.47 70.20 -106.35
CA THR A 73 -32.74 68.92 -106.35
C THR A 73 -31.38 69.03 -105.68
N CYS A 74 -30.63 70.12 -105.91
CA CYS A 74 -29.37 70.37 -105.20
C CYS A 74 -29.57 70.55 -103.69
N ALA A 75 -30.61 71.28 -103.27
CA ALA A 75 -30.94 71.44 -101.85
C ALA A 75 -31.36 70.10 -101.21
N ALA A 76 -32.14 69.28 -101.92
CA ALA A 76 -32.52 67.95 -101.46
C ALA A 76 -31.30 67.03 -101.30
N LEU A 77 -30.35 67.06 -102.25
CA LEU A 77 -29.11 66.30 -102.16
C LEU A 77 -28.21 66.78 -101.00
N ALA A 78 -28.09 68.08 -100.79
CA ALA A 78 -27.32 68.63 -99.68
C ALA A 78 -27.91 68.20 -98.32
N CYS A 79 -29.24 68.26 -98.17
CA CYS A 79 -29.94 67.76 -96.98
C CYS A 79 -29.71 66.25 -96.79
N PHE A 80 -29.75 65.46 -97.86
CA PHE A 80 -29.52 64.02 -97.79
C PHE A 80 -28.11 63.67 -97.32
N VAL A 81 -27.08 64.37 -97.82
CA VAL A 81 -25.68 64.16 -97.39
C VAL A 81 -25.48 64.52 -95.92
N ILE A 82 -26.08 65.62 -95.44
CA ILE A 82 -26.02 66.02 -94.02
C ILE A 82 -26.69 64.98 -93.13
N VAL A 83 -27.81 64.39 -93.55
CA VAL A 83 -28.48 63.30 -92.82
C VAL A 83 -27.61 62.03 -92.78
N LEU A 84 -26.97 61.65 -93.89
CA LEU A 84 -26.07 60.50 -93.94
C LEU A 84 -24.84 60.66 -93.03
N MET A 85 -24.19 61.84 -93.06
CA MET A 85 -23.06 62.16 -92.18
C MET A 85 -23.48 62.13 -90.69
N SER A 86 -24.69 62.62 -90.38
CA SER A 86 -25.24 62.61 -89.02
C SER A 86 -25.61 61.21 -88.52
N LEU A 87 -25.93 60.28 -89.42
CA LEU A 87 -26.19 58.87 -89.09
C LEU A 87 -24.88 58.10 -88.85
N TRP A 88 -23.83 58.40 -89.61
CA TRP A 88 -22.52 57.75 -89.47
C TRP A 88 -21.75 58.20 -88.22
N ALA A 89 -21.76 59.50 -87.90
CA ALA A 89 -21.07 60.03 -86.72
C ALA A 89 -21.67 59.54 -85.38
N GLY A 90 -22.96 59.17 -85.36
CA GLY A 90 -23.65 58.64 -84.17
C GLY A 90 -23.43 57.15 -83.90
N SER A 91 -22.86 56.39 -84.85
CA SER A 91 -22.66 54.94 -84.71
C SER A 91 -21.46 54.58 -83.83
N SER A 92 -20.36 55.33 -83.95
CA SER A 92 -19.08 54.99 -83.31
C SER A 92 -19.12 55.00 -81.76
N ALA A 93 -19.84 55.94 -81.14
CA ALA A 93 -19.94 56.00 -79.69
C ALA A 93 -20.80 54.86 -79.10
N LYS A 94 -21.86 54.46 -79.81
CA LYS A 94 -22.72 53.34 -79.39
C LYS A 94 -22.02 52.00 -79.55
N GLU A 95 -21.28 51.82 -80.65
CA GLU A 95 -20.49 50.62 -80.90
C GLU A 95 -19.42 50.40 -79.81
N LYS A 96 -18.72 51.46 -79.38
CA LYS A 96 -17.80 51.39 -78.24
C LYS A 96 -18.50 51.05 -76.92
N ALA A 97 -19.72 51.54 -76.70
CA ALA A 97 -20.48 51.20 -75.50
C ALA A 97 -20.96 49.74 -75.50
N TYR A 98 -21.41 49.23 -76.64
CA TYR A 98 -21.76 47.81 -76.80
C TYR A 98 -20.54 46.91 -76.67
N GLN A 99 -19.38 47.29 -77.24
CA GLN A 99 -18.15 46.52 -77.08
C GLN A 99 -17.72 46.43 -75.61
N LYS A 100 -17.78 47.55 -74.86
CA LYS A 100 -17.49 47.56 -73.43
C LYS A 100 -18.45 46.65 -72.64
N GLN A 101 -19.71 46.58 -73.06
CA GLN A 101 -20.69 45.69 -72.44
C GLN A 101 -20.40 44.22 -72.75
N ILE A 102 -20.00 43.90 -73.98
CA ILE A 102 -19.57 42.56 -74.40
C ILE A 102 -18.33 42.13 -73.61
N ASP A 103 -17.34 43.00 -73.47
CA ASP A 103 -16.12 42.70 -72.71
C ASP A 103 -16.44 42.48 -71.21
N THR A 104 -17.38 43.25 -70.65
CA THR A 104 -17.86 43.07 -69.28
C THR A 104 -18.58 41.72 -69.13
N PHE A 105 -19.46 41.36 -70.06
CA PHE A 105 -20.12 40.06 -70.07
C PHE A 105 -19.13 38.89 -70.25
N ALA A 106 -18.09 39.06 -71.07
CA ALA A 106 -17.05 38.07 -71.24
C ALA A 106 -16.25 37.87 -69.94
N ALA A 107 -15.90 38.95 -69.26
CA ALA A 107 -15.23 38.91 -67.95
C ALA A 107 -16.11 38.26 -66.87
N GLU A 108 -17.41 38.59 -66.85
CA GLU A 108 -18.37 37.97 -65.93
C GLU A 108 -18.56 36.47 -66.23
N ASN A 109 -18.68 36.07 -67.49
CA ASN A 109 -18.75 34.65 -67.86
C ASN A 109 -17.49 33.88 -67.46
N ALA A 110 -16.30 34.48 -67.63
CA ALA A 110 -15.06 33.87 -67.16
C ALA A 110 -15.05 33.72 -65.63
N ARG A 111 -15.55 34.72 -64.89
CA ARG A 111 -15.69 34.65 -63.43
C ARG A 111 -16.70 33.59 -63.00
N LEU A 112 -17.85 33.50 -63.65
CA LEU A 112 -18.85 32.46 -63.37
C LEU A 112 -18.29 31.07 -63.63
N LYS A 113 -17.52 30.89 -64.71
CA LYS A 113 -16.87 29.62 -65.02
C LYS A 113 -15.88 29.20 -63.94
N ASN A 114 -15.08 30.13 -63.43
CA ASN A 114 -14.17 29.85 -62.31
C ASN A 114 -14.94 29.48 -61.04
N ASN A 115 -15.98 30.24 -60.69
CA ASN A 115 -16.83 29.93 -59.54
C ASN A 115 -17.50 28.55 -59.65
N LEU A 116 -17.93 28.14 -60.87
CA LEU A 116 -18.51 26.83 -61.12
C LEU A 116 -17.47 25.72 -60.91
N SER A 117 -16.24 25.93 -61.39
CA SER A 117 -15.13 24.99 -61.14
C SER A 117 -14.79 24.86 -59.66
N ASP A 118 -14.82 25.97 -58.91
CA ASP A 118 -14.58 25.94 -57.46
C ASP A 118 -15.72 25.23 -56.71
N LEU A 119 -16.96 25.43 -57.14
CA LEU A 119 -18.13 24.73 -56.59
C LEU A 119 -18.09 23.22 -56.88
N GLU A 120 -17.64 22.83 -58.08
CA GLU A 120 -17.45 21.43 -58.47
C GLU A 120 -16.36 20.76 -57.60
N LYS A 121 -15.24 21.44 -57.37
CA LYS A 121 -14.20 20.96 -56.44
C LYS A 121 -14.73 20.83 -55.01
N ALA A 122 -15.50 21.80 -54.54
CA ALA A 122 -16.12 21.75 -53.22
C ALA A 122 -17.08 20.56 -53.09
N LEU A 123 -17.88 20.28 -54.12
CA LEU A 123 -18.76 19.10 -54.16
C LEU A 123 -17.98 17.79 -54.16
N SER A 124 -16.86 17.69 -54.89
CA SER A 124 -15.98 16.52 -54.82
C SER A 124 -15.39 16.31 -53.43
N SER A 125 -14.93 17.39 -52.77
CA SER A 125 -14.40 17.31 -51.40
C SER A 125 -15.46 16.91 -50.38
N LEU A 126 -16.71 17.36 -50.56
CA LEU A 126 -17.83 16.97 -49.71
C LEU A 126 -18.19 15.49 -49.90
N GLY A 127 -18.05 14.97 -51.12
CA GLY A 127 -18.19 13.55 -51.42
C GLY A 127 -17.15 12.70 -50.68
N GLU A 128 -15.89 13.15 -50.62
CA GLU A 128 -14.81 12.47 -49.88
C GLU A 128 -15.08 12.46 -48.37
N VAL A 129 -15.52 13.59 -47.81
CA VAL A 129 -15.93 13.68 -46.38
C VAL A 129 -17.10 12.74 -46.09
N SER A 130 -18.05 12.57 -47.01
CA SER A 130 -19.16 11.64 -46.82
C SER A 130 -18.70 10.18 -46.75
N VAL A 131 -17.68 9.79 -47.51
CA VAL A 131 -17.09 8.44 -47.46
C VAL A 131 -16.33 8.23 -46.16
N ASP A 132 -15.56 9.24 -45.73
CA ASP A 132 -14.83 9.18 -44.46
C ASP A 132 -15.77 9.11 -43.25
N LEU A 133 -16.88 9.85 -43.29
CA LEU A 133 -17.91 9.80 -42.25
C LEU A 133 -18.58 8.42 -42.17
N ASP A 134 -18.87 7.78 -43.32
CA ASP A 134 -19.44 6.43 -43.37
C ASP A 134 -18.47 5.39 -42.78
N ALA A 135 -17.17 5.49 -43.10
CA ALA A 135 -16.13 4.66 -42.50
C ALA A 135 -16.04 4.86 -40.98
N HIS A 136 -16.12 6.11 -40.51
CA HIS A 136 -16.10 6.43 -39.08
C HIS A 136 -17.34 5.90 -38.34
N VAL A 137 -18.52 5.97 -38.95
CA VAL A 137 -19.76 5.41 -38.41
C VAL A 137 -19.63 3.89 -38.28
N LYS A 138 -19.14 3.21 -39.32
CA LYS A 138 -18.92 1.75 -39.28
C LYS A 138 -17.90 1.34 -38.22
N SER A 139 -16.81 2.08 -38.09
CA SER A 139 -15.83 1.87 -37.02
C SER A 139 -16.44 2.07 -35.62
N SER A 140 -17.35 3.03 -35.46
CA SER A 140 -18.05 3.25 -34.20
C SER A 140 -19.02 2.12 -33.84
N GLU A 141 -19.69 1.52 -34.83
CA GLU A 141 -20.55 0.36 -34.62
C GLU A 141 -19.76 -0.89 -34.19
N ASP A 142 -18.59 -1.11 -34.80
CA ASP A 142 -17.67 -2.17 -34.40
C ASP A 142 -17.18 -1.97 -32.96
N LEU A 143 -16.84 -0.74 -32.57
CA LEU A 143 -16.42 -0.39 -31.21
C LEU A 143 -17.54 -0.65 -30.19
N VAL A 144 -18.78 -0.27 -30.52
CA VAL A 144 -19.95 -0.54 -29.66
C VAL A 144 -20.17 -2.05 -29.50
N THR A 145 -19.96 -2.83 -30.56
CA THR A 145 -20.07 -4.28 -30.52
C THR A 145 -19.01 -4.90 -29.63
N GLN A 146 -17.75 -4.43 -29.72
CA GLN A 146 -16.67 -4.86 -28.83
C GLN A 146 -16.96 -4.50 -27.37
N CYS A 147 -17.45 -3.28 -27.11
CA CYS A 147 -17.81 -2.84 -25.76
C CYS A 147 -18.92 -3.70 -25.14
N LYS A 148 -19.95 -4.04 -25.92
CA LYS A 148 -21.02 -4.97 -25.49
C LYS A 148 -20.46 -6.36 -25.16
N HIS A 149 -19.53 -6.86 -25.98
CA HIS A 149 -18.89 -8.15 -25.73
C HIS A 149 -18.10 -8.15 -24.42
N VAL A 150 -17.24 -7.16 -24.20
CA VAL A 150 -16.47 -6.99 -22.95
C VAL A 150 -17.39 -6.89 -21.74
N LEU A 151 -18.49 -6.14 -21.84
CA LEU A 151 -19.45 -6.02 -20.75
C LEU A 151 -20.15 -7.35 -20.44
N SER A 152 -20.41 -8.18 -21.46
CA SER A 152 -20.93 -9.53 -21.27
C SER A 152 -19.93 -10.43 -20.56
N GLU A 153 -18.66 -10.42 -20.99
CA GLU A 153 -17.60 -11.21 -20.35
C GLU A 153 -17.39 -10.81 -18.89
N PHE A 154 -17.42 -9.51 -18.60
CA PHE A 154 -17.33 -9.00 -17.23
C PHE A 154 -18.47 -9.49 -16.34
N ASN A 155 -19.70 -9.53 -16.85
CA ASN A 155 -20.84 -10.06 -16.10
C ASN A 155 -20.73 -11.58 -15.86
N THR A 156 -20.23 -12.34 -16.83
CA THR A 156 -19.93 -13.77 -16.65
C THR A 156 -18.87 -13.96 -15.58
N LEU A 157 -17.76 -13.21 -15.64
CA LEU A 157 -16.69 -13.27 -14.66
C LEU A 157 -17.19 -12.93 -13.25
N LYS A 158 -18.06 -11.93 -13.11
CA LYS A 158 -18.69 -11.56 -11.84
C LYS A 158 -19.51 -12.73 -11.25
N LEU A 159 -20.30 -13.42 -12.08
CA LEU A 159 -21.07 -14.58 -11.65
C LEU A 159 -20.16 -15.74 -11.24
N GLU A 160 -19.12 -16.03 -12.01
CA GLU A 160 -18.12 -17.05 -11.67
C GLU A 160 -17.41 -16.73 -10.35
N MET A 161 -17.02 -15.47 -10.15
CA MET A 161 -16.37 -15.03 -8.91
C MET A 161 -17.31 -15.13 -7.71
N GLN A 162 -18.59 -14.81 -7.88
CA GLN A 162 -19.62 -14.96 -6.85
C GLN A 162 -19.86 -16.44 -6.50
N GLU A 163 -19.82 -17.33 -7.50
CA GLU A 163 -19.92 -18.77 -7.29
C GLU A 163 -18.70 -19.32 -6.54
N GLN A 164 -17.48 -18.85 -6.88
CA GLN A 164 -16.25 -19.23 -6.19
C GLN A 164 -16.14 -18.68 -4.75
N LEU A 165 -16.74 -17.52 -4.47
CA LEU A 165 -16.79 -16.96 -3.12
C LEU A 165 -17.75 -17.72 -2.18
N ARG A 166 -18.75 -18.43 -2.71
CA ARG A 166 -19.73 -19.17 -1.90
C ARG A 166 -19.08 -20.30 -1.08
N PRO A 167 -18.21 -21.16 -1.64
CA PRO A 167 -17.40 -22.10 -0.87
C PRO A 167 -16.50 -21.44 0.17
N ALA A 168 -15.90 -20.29 -0.16
CA ALA A 168 -15.05 -19.56 0.79
C ALA A 168 -15.85 -19.06 2.01
N ALA A 169 -17.06 -18.56 1.81
CA ALA A 169 -17.96 -18.16 2.89
C ALA A 169 -18.37 -19.36 3.77
N SER A 170 -18.61 -20.53 3.18
CA SER A 170 -18.93 -21.75 3.94
C SER A 170 -17.73 -22.28 4.73
N LEU A 171 -16.52 -22.17 4.17
CA LEU A 171 -15.26 -22.46 4.86
C LEU A 171 -15.05 -21.52 6.05
N ILE A 172 -15.23 -20.22 5.87
CA ILE A 172 -15.15 -19.23 6.97
C ILE A 172 -16.15 -19.57 8.08
N SER A 173 -17.39 -19.91 7.70
CA SER A 173 -18.40 -20.35 8.67
C SER A 173 -18.01 -21.64 9.40
N SER A 174 -17.42 -22.60 8.68
CA SER A 174 -16.98 -23.89 9.24
C SER A 174 -15.78 -23.71 10.18
N VAL A 175 -14.81 -22.87 9.82
CA VAL A 175 -13.66 -22.51 10.65
C VAL A 175 -14.12 -21.76 11.90
N SER A 176 -15.05 -20.83 11.77
CA SER A 176 -15.63 -20.11 12.92
C SER A 176 -16.42 -21.02 13.87
N LYS A 177 -16.98 -22.14 13.38
CA LYS A 177 -17.63 -23.16 14.21
C LYS A 177 -16.66 -24.15 14.84
N LEU A 178 -15.49 -24.38 14.23
CA LEU A 178 -14.45 -25.25 14.78
C LEU A 178 -13.61 -24.56 15.85
N LEU A 179 -13.44 -23.24 15.72
CA LEU A 179 -12.76 -22.38 16.69
C LEU A 179 -13.82 -21.62 17.48
N THR A 180 -14.63 -22.33 18.24
CA THR A 180 -15.56 -21.64 19.14
C THR A 180 -14.78 -20.94 20.25
N LYS A 181 -15.30 -19.79 20.71
CA LYS A 181 -14.73 -19.10 21.86
C LYS A 181 -14.74 -20.01 23.09
N GLU A 182 -15.76 -20.86 23.24
CA GLU A 182 -15.83 -21.91 24.26
C GLU A 182 -14.65 -22.88 24.22
N ASP A 183 -14.25 -23.38 23.04
CA ASP A 183 -13.11 -24.29 22.94
C ASP A 183 -11.80 -23.59 23.35
N ILE A 184 -11.62 -22.33 22.96
CA ILE A 184 -10.45 -21.52 23.34
C ILE A 184 -10.45 -21.25 24.85
N ILE A 185 -11.60 -20.95 25.46
CA ILE A 185 -11.73 -20.75 26.90
C ILE A 185 -11.41 -22.05 27.65
N LYS A 186 -11.97 -23.18 27.21
CA LYS A 186 -11.72 -24.49 27.82
C LYS A 186 -10.24 -24.88 27.75
N LEU A 187 -9.61 -24.69 26.59
CA LEU A 187 -8.18 -24.95 26.42
C LEU A 187 -7.34 -24.05 27.34
N THR A 188 -7.75 -22.80 27.51
CA THR A 188 -7.09 -21.83 28.41
C THR A 188 -7.19 -22.26 29.87
N ASP A 189 -8.37 -22.73 30.30
CA ASP A 189 -8.58 -23.23 31.66
C ASP A 189 -7.78 -24.51 31.92
N GLU A 190 -7.76 -25.44 30.97
CA GLU A 190 -6.93 -26.66 31.04
C GLU A 190 -5.43 -26.31 31.09
N LEU A 191 -4.98 -25.33 30.31
CA LEU A 191 -3.59 -24.86 30.33
C LEU A 191 -3.24 -24.21 31.69
N LYS A 192 -4.18 -23.47 32.29
CA LYS A 192 -4.02 -22.85 33.61
C LYS A 192 -3.95 -23.91 34.71
N ASP A 193 -4.81 -24.93 34.66
CA ASP A 193 -4.77 -26.08 35.58
C ASP A 193 -3.45 -26.85 35.44
N LEU A 194 -3.01 -27.13 34.21
CA LEU A 194 -1.74 -27.80 33.95
C LEU A 194 -0.55 -27.00 34.48
N LYS A 195 -0.55 -25.67 34.29
CA LYS A 195 0.48 -24.78 34.86
C LYS A 195 0.52 -24.87 36.38
N ASN A 196 -0.64 -24.86 37.04
CA ASN A 196 -0.71 -24.99 38.50
C ASN A 196 -0.18 -26.34 38.98
N LYS A 197 -0.53 -27.43 38.28
CA LYS A 197 -0.01 -28.78 38.56
C LYS A 197 1.51 -28.85 38.40
N VAL A 198 2.06 -28.26 37.34
CA VAL A 198 3.52 -28.20 37.12
C VAL A 198 4.22 -27.43 38.25
N LEU A 199 3.68 -26.29 38.69
CA LEU A 199 4.21 -25.55 39.83
C LEU A 199 4.17 -26.36 41.13
N GLN A 200 3.08 -27.09 41.36
CA GLN A 200 2.95 -27.97 42.52
C GLN A 200 3.94 -29.14 42.46
N THR A 201 4.11 -29.78 41.30
CA THR A 201 5.11 -30.82 41.10
C THR A 201 6.51 -30.28 41.32
N GLN A 202 6.81 -29.08 40.82
CA GLN A 202 8.10 -28.43 41.06
C GLN A 202 8.37 -28.20 42.56
N ALA A 203 7.38 -27.71 43.30
CA ALA A 203 7.48 -27.56 44.76
C ALA A 203 7.73 -28.91 45.47
N ASN A 204 7.04 -29.98 45.03
CA ASN A 204 7.24 -31.32 45.57
C ASN A 204 8.64 -31.87 45.28
N VAL A 205 9.19 -31.61 44.09
CA VAL A 205 10.56 -32.02 43.72
C VAL A 205 11.59 -31.29 44.58
N VAL A 206 11.39 -30.00 44.85
CA VAL A 206 12.27 -29.23 45.75
C VAL A 206 12.23 -29.82 47.16
N LEU A 207 11.02 -30.07 47.71
CA LEU A 207 10.85 -30.69 49.03
C LEU A 207 11.51 -32.08 49.11
N ALA A 208 11.34 -32.90 48.06
CA ALA A 208 11.95 -34.23 48.00
C ALA A 208 13.49 -34.16 47.95
N ASN A 209 14.05 -33.16 47.26
CA ASN A 209 15.50 -32.95 47.19
C ASN A 209 16.06 -32.48 48.55
N ASP A 210 15.36 -31.58 49.23
CA ASP A 210 15.72 -31.15 50.58
C ASP A 210 15.72 -32.34 51.57
N LEU A 211 14.70 -33.20 51.49
CA LEU A 211 14.62 -34.42 52.30
C LEU A 211 15.75 -35.41 51.97
N LEU A 212 16.12 -35.52 50.69
CA LEU A 212 17.25 -36.34 50.24
C LEU A 212 18.57 -35.82 50.80
N GLN A 213 18.81 -34.51 50.76
CA GLN A 213 20.01 -33.90 51.35
C GLN A 213 20.04 -34.09 52.87
N GLN A 214 18.91 -33.90 53.56
CA GLN A 214 18.79 -34.15 54.99
C GLN A 214 19.11 -35.61 55.34
N THR A 215 18.54 -36.56 54.58
CA THR A 215 18.78 -38.00 54.76
C THR A 215 20.24 -38.35 54.51
N GLN A 216 20.86 -37.76 53.48
CA GLN A 216 22.29 -37.96 53.18
C GLN A 216 23.18 -37.46 54.33
N GLY A 217 22.84 -36.31 54.93
CA GLY A 217 23.53 -35.80 56.12
C GLY A 217 23.39 -36.74 57.33
N GLN A 218 22.19 -37.28 57.59
CA GLN A 218 21.97 -38.26 58.66
C GLN A 218 22.75 -39.56 58.42
N VAL A 219 22.81 -40.05 57.19
CA VAL A 219 23.59 -41.25 56.84
C VAL A 219 25.09 -41.02 57.07
N GLN A 220 25.63 -39.85 56.72
CA GLN A 220 27.03 -39.51 57.01
C GLN A 220 27.30 -39.45 58.53
N GLN A 221 26.38 -38.89 59.30
CA GLN A 221 26.50 -38.84 60.76
C GLN A 221 26.45 -40.25 61.37
N GLN A 222 25.55 -41.11 60.89
CA GLN A 222 25.45 -42.49 61.32
C GLN A 222 26.73 -43.28 61.00
N GLN A 223 27.34 -43.04 59.83
CA GLN A 223 28.62 -43.65 59.47
C GLN A 223 29.76 -43.21 60.39
N GLN A 224 29.82 -41.93 60.79
CA GLN A 224 30.81 -41.45 61.77
C GLN A 224 30.62 -42.11 63.13
N LEU A 225 29.37 -42.21 63.61
CA LEU A 225 29.05 -42.88 64.87
C LEU A 225 29.48 -44.36 64.83
N LEU A 226 29.24 -45.04 63.70
CA LEU A 226 29.60 -46.43 63.51
C LEU A 226 31.12 -46.63 63.53
N ASN A 227 31.88 -45.71 62.94
CA ASN A 227 33.34 -45.72 63.00
C ASN A 227 33.85 -45.51 64.45
N GLN A 228 33.29 -44.54 65.19
CA GLN A 228 33.65 -44.34 66.61
C GLN A 228 33.33 -45.55 67.47
N LEU A 229 32.18 -46.20 67.22
CA LEU A 229 31.80 -47.40 67.96
C LEU A 229 32.76 -48.56 67.65
N GLN A 230 33.18 -48.70 66.39
CA GLN A 230 34.17 -49.69 65.98
C GLN A 230 35.53 -49.45 66.66
N GLU A 231 35.96 -48.19 66.75
CA GLU A 231 37.19 -47.78 67.43
C GLU A 231 37.13 -48.08 68.94
N GLN A 232 35.99 -47.80 69.59
CA GLN A 232 35.77 -48.16 71.00
C GLN A 232 35.78 -49.68 71.23
N VAL A 233 35.14 -50.46 70.36
CA VAL A 233 35.17 -51.93 70.44
C VAL A 233 36.60 -52.44 70.32
N GLN A 234 37.40 -51.87 69.43
CA GLN A 234 38.79 -52.27 69.23
C GLN A 234 39.67 -51.92 70.45
N ALA A 235 39.46 -50.74 71.06
CA ALA A 235 40.12 -50.36 72.30
C ALA A 235 39.74 -51.27 73.47
N LEU A 236 38.47 -51.65 73.57
CA LEU A 236 37.98 -52.56 74.62
C LEU A 236 38.56 -53.97 74.44
N GLU A 237 38.68 -54.46 73.19
CA GLU A 237 39.33 -55.74 72.89
C GLU A 237 40.81 -55.73 73.29
N GLN A 238 41.53 -54.63 73.06
CA GLN A 238 42.91 -54.47 73.53
C GLN A 238 43.00 -54.45 75.07
N GLN A 239 42.09 -53.71 75.73
CA GLN A 239 42.05 -53.66 77.20
C GLN A 239 41.79 -55.06 77.79
N LYS A 240 40.89 -55.84 77.18
CA LYS A 240 40.63 -57.23 77.56
C LYS A 240 41.87 -58.11 77.40
N GLN A 241 42.63 -57.99 76.31
CA GLN A 241 43.87 -58.74 76.10
C GLN A 241 44.94 -58.39 77.15
N GLN A 242 45.12 -57.09 77.45
CA GLN A 242 46.02 -56.64 78.50
C GLN A 242 45.60 -57.19 79.87
N LEU A 243 44.31 -57.14 80.19
CA LEU A 243 43.79 -57.67 81.45
C LEU A 243 44.01 -59.19 81.56
N GLN A 244 43.80 -59.95 80.47
CA GLN A 244 44.12 -61.38 80.44
C GLN A 244 45.61 -61.64 80.72
N GLN A 245 46.50 -60.82 80.17
CA GLN A 245 47.93 -60.95 80.39
C GLN A 245 48.32 -60.63 81.84
N VAL A 246 47.71 -59.59 82.43
CA VAL A 246 47.89 -59.26 83.86
C VAL A 246 47.38 -60.40 84.74
N VAL A 247 46.22 -61.00 84.43
CA VAL A 247 45.68 -62.15 85.18
C VAL A 247 46.64 -63.34 85.13
N LEU A 248 47.23 -63.65 83.96
CA LEU A 248 48.24 -64.71 83.84
C LEU A 248 49.49 -64.42 84.67
N GLN A 249 50.01 -63.19 84.62
CA GLN A 249 51.16 -62.78 85.43
C GLN A 249 50.87 -62.87 86.93
N LEU A 250 49.67 -62.43 87.36
CA LEU A 250 49.27 -62.48 88.76
C LEU A 250 49.10 -63.91 89.24
N GLN A 251 48.56 -64.80 88.40
CA GLN A 251 48.44 -66.23 88.71
C GLN A 251 49.82 -66.89 88.85
N GLN A 252 50.76 -66.53 87.99
CA GLN A 252 52.13 -67.04 88.06
C GLN A 252 52.87 -66.50 89.31
N ALA A 253 52.75 -65.21 89.60
CA ALA A 253 53.29 -64.61 90.82
C ALA A 253 52.67 -65.22 92.09
N ALA A 254 51.38 -65.55 92.08
CA ALA A 254 50.72 -66.23 93.18
C ALA A 254 51.22 -67.68 93.37
N GLN A 255 51.51 -68.41 92.28
CA GLN A 255 52.16 -69.73 92.35
C GLN A 255 53.57 -69.63 92.92
N GLU A 256 54.39 -68.70 92.42
CA GLU A 256 55.75 -68.46 92.92
C GLU A 256 55.76 -68.06 94.40
N ALA A 257 54.83 -67.18 94.81
CA ALA A 257 54.65 -66.81 96.21
C ALA A 257 54.22 -68.00 97.07
N GLY A 258 53.33 -68.87 96.56
CA GLY A 258 52.91 -70.11 97.22
C GLY A 258 54.08 -71.09 97.40
N GLU A 259 54.91 -71.27 96.38
CA GLU A 259 56.13 -72.09 96.47
C GLU A 259 57.14 -71.50 97.45
N ALA A 260 57.36 -70.18 97.42
CA ALA A 260 58.23 -69.49 98.36
C ALA A 260 57.73 -69.64 99.81
N GLN A 261 56.41 -69.52 100.04
CA GLN A 261 55.80 -69.73 101.35
C GLN A 261 55.96 -71.19 101.82
N TYR A 262 55.75 -72.17 100.93
CA TYR A 262 55.97 -73.59 101.24
C TYR A 262 57.44 -73.86 101.62
N ASN A 263 58.39 -73.32 100.85
CA ASN A 263 59.82 -73.42 101.13
C ASN A 263 60.21 -72.73 102.45
N LEU A 264 59.62 -71.58 102.77
CA LEU A 264 59.80 -70.90 104.05
C LEU A 264 59.27 -71.73 105.22
N ILE A 265 58.06 -72.31 105.11
CA ILE A 265 57.50 -73.18 106.14
C ILE A 265 58.37 -74.43 106.34
N ALA A 266 58.83 -75.05 105.26
CA ALA A 266 59.74 -76.19 105.32
C ALA A 266 61.09 -75.82 105.95
N GLY A 267 61.67 -74.68 105.57
CA GLY A 267 62.91 -74.15 106.13
C GLY A 267 62.78 -73.79 107.60
N LEU A 268 61.66 -73.20 108.03
CA LEU A 268 61.36 -72.93 109.43
C LEU A 268 61.18 -74.22 110.23
N GLY A 269 60.52 -75.23 109.66
CA GLY A 269 60.41 -76.56 110.27
C GLY A 269 61.78 -77.22 110.48
N ALA A 270 62.69 -77.10 109.51
CA ALA A 270 64.07 -77.57 109.64
C ALA A 270 64.86 -76.77 110.69
N ALA A 271 64.71 -75.45 110.71
CA ALA A 271 65.35 -74.58 111.70
C ALA A 271 64.86 -74.88 113.13
N ILE A 272 63.57 -75.16 113.32
CA ILE A 272 63.00 -75.54 114.62
C ILE A 272 63.51 -76.92 115.06
N GLN A 273 63.69 -77.90 114.17
CA GLN A 273 64.35 -79.16 114.51
C GLN A 273 65.83 -78.98 114.88
N GLN A 274 66.50 -77.98 114.30
CA GLN A 274 67.89 -77.67 114.59
C GLN A 274 68.07 -76.79 115.84
N ALA A 275 67.01 -76.14 116.32
CA ALA A 275 67.00 -75.26 117.49
C ALA A 275 66.70 -75.95 118.83
N ALA A 276 66.91 -77.26 118.96
CA ALA A 276 66.93 -77.98 120.24
C ALA A 276 68.20 -77.67 121.09
N ALA A 277 68.52 -76.39 121.27
CA ALA A 277 69.55 -75.89 122.19
C ALA A 277 69.14 -74.50 122.74
N PRO A 278 69.37 -74.19 124.04
CA PRO A 278 68.61 -73.16 124.76
C PRO A 278 69.16 -71.72 124.63
N ALA A 279 68.20 -70.82 124.34
CA ALA A 279 67.93 -69.44 124.82
C ALA A 279 69.04 -68.41 125.18
N ALA A 280 68.82 -67.15 124.76
CA ALA A 280 69.08 -65.91 125.53
C ALA A 280 68.21 -64.71 125.03
N PRO A 281 67.94 -63.65 125.84
CA PRO A 281 66.70 -62.86 125.75
C PRO A 281 66.83 -61.34 125.43
N ALA A 282 65.69 -60.74 124.98
CA ALA A 282 65.14 -59.36 125.21
C ALA A 282 65.87 -58.12 124.59
N VAL A 283 65.31 -56.96 124.13
CA VAL A 283 64.01 -56.20 124.03
C VAL A 283 64.27 -55.03 122.98
N PRO A 284 63.54 -53.87 122.81
CA PRO A 284 62.12 -53.50 122.57
C PRO A 284 61.80 -52.63 121.29
N ALA A 285 60.50 -52.61 120.91
CA ALA A 285 59.60 -51.53 120.42
C ALA A 285 59.81 -50.63 119.15
N ALA A 286 58.81 -50.74 118.24
CA ALA A 286 58.04 -49.70 117.48
C ALA A 286 58.77 -48.72 116.49
N PRO A 287 58.10 -48.04 115.51
CA PRO A 287 56.66 -47.98 115.13
C PRO A 287 56.37 -48.19 113.61
N ALA A 288 55.09 -48.07 113.23
CA ALA A 288 54.54 -48.12 111.87
C ALA A 288 54.70 -46.81 111.06
N PRO A 289 54.66 -46.88 109.72
CA PRO A 289 54.03 -45.85 108.87
C PRO A 289 53.06 -46.51 107.85
N GLU A 290 51.78 -46.14 107.85
CA GLU A 290 51.13 -45.05 107.11
C GLU A 290 50.97 -45.28 105.59
N ALA A 291 49.70 -45.32 105.18
CA ALA A 291 49.21 -45.46 103.82
C ALA A 291 49.25 -44.12 103.06
N PRO A 292 49.56 -44.10 101.75
CA PRO A 292 49.28 -42.94 100.92
C PRO A 292 47.84 -42.98 100.39
N ALA A 293 47.17 -41.83 100.52
CA ALA A 293 45.86 -41.52 99.99
C ALA A 293 45.85 -41.47 98.44
N PRO A 294 44.69 -41.73 97.79
CA PRO A 294 44.56 -41.67 96.34
C PRO A 294 44.59 -40.22 95.83
N GLU A 295 45.26 -40.06 94.67
CA GLU A 295 45.44 -38.82 93.93
C GLU A 295 44.11 -38.22 93.43
N ALA A 296 44.04 -36.90 93.46
CA ALA A 296 42.93 -36.08 92.98
C ALA A 296 42.86 -36.07 91.43
N PRO A 297 41.66 -36.07 90.81
CA PRO A 297 41.53 -35.91 89.37
C PRO A 297 41.63 -34.43 88.95
N ALA A 298 42.18 -34.25 87.74
CA ALA A 298 42.43 -33.01 87.02
C ALA A 298 41.16 -32.18 86.70
N PRO A 299 41.28 -30.86 86.48
CA PRO A 299 40.14 -29.99 86.19
C PRO A 299 39.59 -30.15 84.76
N GLU A 300 38.27 -30.09 84.66
CA GLU A 300 37.48 -30.18 83.44
C GLU A 300 37.72 -29.00 82.47
N ALA A 301 37.69 -29.31 81.18
CA ALA A 301 37.80 -28.37 80.06
C ALA A 301 36.52 -27.52 79.90
N PRO A 302 36.61 -26.24 79.48
CA PRO A 302 35.44 -25.41 79.26
C PRO A 302 34.70 -25.78 77.96
N ALA A 303 33.37 -25.78 78.05
CA ALA A 303 32.43 -26.03 76.97
C ALA A 303 32.48 -24.94 75.88
N PRO A 304 32.30 -25.28 74.59
CA PRO A 304 32.30 -24.31 73.49
C PRO A 304 30.99 -23.50 73.43
N GLU A 305 31.13 -22.20 73.23
CA GLU A 305 30.02 -21.24 73.08
C GLU A 305 29.20 -21.49 71.80
N ALA A 306 27.88 -21.34 71.94
CA ALA A 306 26.89 -21.54 70.89
C ALA A 306 26.96 -20.45 69.80
N PRO A 307 26.82 -20.79 68.49
CA PRO A 307 26.81 -19.80 67.42
C PRO A 307 25.54 -18.94 67.42
N ALA A 308 25.70 -17.63 67.19
CA ALA A 308 24.61 -16.67 67.05
C ALA A 308 23.77 -16.91 65.78
N ALA A 309 22.46 -16.71 65.92
CA ALA A 309 21.46 -16.92 64.87
C ALA A 309 21.56 -15.89 63.71
N PRO A 310 21.31 -16.29 62.45
CA PRO A 310 21.35 -15.39 61.30
C PRO A 310 20.16 -14.42 61.26
N ALA A 311 20.42 -13.18 60.84
CA ALA A 311 19.41 -12.15 60.64
C ALA A 311 18.47 -12.45 59.45
N ALA A 312 17.19 -12.12 59.62
CA ALA A 312 16.13 -12.37 58.64
C ALA A 312 16.25 -11.48 57.37
N PRO A 313 15.91 -11.98 56.17
CA PRO A 313 15.96 -11.19 54.94
C PRO A 313 14.81 -10.17 54.85
N ALA A 314 15.12 -9.01 54.25
CA ALA A 314 14.18 -7.92 53.99
C ALA A 314 13.14 -8.29 52.91
N ALA A 315 11.91 -7.82 53.09
CA ALA A 315 10.76 -8.10 52.23
C ALA A 315 10.86 -7.40 50.85
N PRO A 316 10.36 -8.02 49.75
CA PRO A 316 10.39 -7.44 48.42
C PRO A 316 9.39 -6.29 48.24
N ALA A 317 9.78 -5.27 47.46
CA ALA A 317 8.95 -4.13 47.10
C ALA A 317 7.83 -4.50 46.12
N ALA A 318 6.68 -3.83 46.27
CA ALA A 318 5.46 -4.05 45.48
C ALA A 318 5.58 -3.57 44.01
N PRO A 319 4.91 -4.23 43.04
CA PRO A 319 4.95 -3.83 41.63
C PRO A 319 4.14 -2.55 41.35
N ALA A 320 4.64 -1.74 40.43
CA ALA A 320 3.98 -0.52 39.94
C ALA A 320 2.75 -0.82 39.06
N ALA A 321 1.74 0.05 39.18
CA ALA A 321 0.47 -0.04 38.44
C ALA A 321 0.64 0.29 36.94
N PRO A 322 -0.15 -0.34 36.06
CA PRO A 322 -0.09 -0.13 34.61
C PRO A 322 -0.72 1.21 34.19
N ALA A 323 -0.13 1.83 33.16
CA ALA A 323 -0.58 3.09 32.56
C ALA A 323 -1.88 2.92 31.74
N ALA A 324 -2.70 3.96 31.75
CA ALA A 324 -3.95 4.07 31.01
C ALA A 324 -3.72 4.20 29.48
N PRO A 325 -4.64 3.70 28.63
CA PRO A 325 -4.54 3.83 27.18
C PRO A 325 -4.94 5.22 26.68
N ASP A 326 -4.28 5.64 25.59
CA ASP A 326 -4.54 6.89 24.85
C ASP A 326 -5.93 6.90 24.18
N PRO A 327 -6.57 8.08 24.04
CA PRO A 327 -7.86 8.22 23.39
C PRO A 327 -7.74 8.10 21.85
N GLU A 328 -8.58 7.25 21.27
CA GLU A 328 -8.77 7.07 19.83
C GLU A 328 -9.23 8.37 19.15
N ASN A 329 -8.51 8.75 18.09
CA ASN A 329 -8.88 9.81 17.16
C ASN A 329 -10.02 9.33 16.24
N ASN A 330 -11.21 9.89 16.41
CA ASN A 330 -12.41 9.54 15.66
C ASN A 330 -12.66 10.62 14.59
N ASP A 331 -11.94 10.54 13.47
CA ASP A 331 -12.20 11.39 12.29
C ASP A 331 -13.34 10.81 11.46
N ASN A 332 -14.56 11.22 11.83
CA ASN A 332 -15.78 11.08 11.04
C ASN A 332 -15.70 12.01 9.82
N ASN A 333 -15.35 11.49 8.64
CA ASN A 333 -15.56 12.21 7.38
C ASN A 333 -16.92 11.83 6.79
N ASN A 334 -17.91 12.70 7.04
CA ASN A 334 -19.24 12.65 6.46
C ASN A 334 -19.23 13.51 5.18
N ASP A 335 -18.84 12.93 4.05
CA ASP A 335 -19.04 13.55 2.74
C ASP A 335 -20.41 13.16 2.19
N ASP A 336 -21.38 13.96 2.61
CA ASP A 336 -22.67 14.16 2.00
C ASP A 336 -22.46 15.00 0.72
N ASN A 337 -22.57 14.39 -0.46
CA ASN A 337 -22.76 15.16 -1.68
C ASN A 337 -23.75 14.50 -2.62
N ALA A 338 -24.95 15.08 -2.60
CA ALA A 338 -26.01 14.88 -3.56
C ALA A 338 -25.62 15.40 -4.95
N ALA A 339 -25.94 14.64 -6.00
CA ALA A 339 -26.35 15.19 -7.30
C ALA A 339 -26.98 14.09 -8.17
N SER A 340 -28.25 14.33 -8.48
CA SER A 340 -29.02 14.02 -9.71
C SER A 340 -28.78 12.73 -10.50
#